data_AF-V9FBT3-F1
#
_entry.id   AF-V9FBT3-F1
#
_cell.length_a   1.000
_cell.length_b   1.000
_cell.length_c   1.000
_cell.angle_alpha   90.00
_cell.angle_beta   90.00
_cell.angle_gamma   90.00
#
_symmetry.space_group_name_H-M   'P 1'
#
loop_
_entity.id
_entity.type
_entity.pdbx_description
1 polymer ?
#
loop_
_entity_poly.entity_id
_entity_poly.type
_entity_poly.pdbx_seq_one_letter_code
_entity_poly.pdbx_strand_id
1 'polypeptide(L)'
;MSVKRAAIGHRPAVLNPPPQVQLAMASSSSVLRLYREMLRNAAKFETYNFRAYATRRVREDFRKNKALKTGSSEQEKELEFAREQANVLYRQVVVSKLYPPHVKSVMETLIK
;
A
#
# COMPACT_ATOMS: atom_id res chain seq x y z
N MET A 1 -47.12 45.51 -38.52
CA MET A 1 -47.16 44.04 -38.36
C MET A 1 -46.00 43.63 -37.46
N SER A 2 -46.31 43.27 -36.21
CA SER A 2 -45.34 42.93 -35.16
C SER A 2 -45.25 41.41 -35.06
N VAL A 3 -44.05 40.84 -35.18
CA VAL A 3 -43.82 39.44 -34.86
C VAL A 3 -42.92 39.38 -33.63
N LYS A 4 -43.56 39.39 -32.46
CA LYS A 4 -42.95 38.95 -31.20
C LYS A 4 -42.92 37.42 -31.20
N ARG A 5 -41.74 36.81 -31.11
CA ARG A 5 -41.60 35.43 -30.64
C ARG A 5 -41.05 35.47 -29.23
N ALA A 6 -41.92 35.13 -28.28
CA ALA A 6 -41.63 35.01 -26.86
C ALA A 6 -41.01 33.64 -26.52
N ALA A 7 -40.37 33.61 -25.37
CA ALA A 7 -39.54 32.57 -24.79
C ALA A 7 -40.20 31.20 -24.57
N ILE A 8 -39.40 30.15 -24.76
CA ILE A 8 -39.41 28.87 -24.02
C ILE A 8 -37.93 28.51 -23.92
N GLY A 9 -37.26 28.46 -22.77
CA GLY A 9 -37.63 27.80 -21.53
C GLY A 9 -36.54 26.75 -21.26
N HIS A 10 -35.89 26.88 -20.10
CA HIS A 10 -34.79 26.08 -19.54
C HIS A 10 -34.51 24.69 -20.13
N ARG A 11 -33.25 24.44 -20.51
CA ARG A 11 -32.69 23.09 -20.38
C ARG A 11 -31.87 23.01 -19.08
N PRO A 12 -32.28 22.15 -18.14
CA PRO A 12 -31.81 22.17 -16.76
C PRO A 12 -30.55 21.33 -16.55
N ALA A 13 -29.95 21.58 -15.38
CA ALA A 13 -29.23 20.63 -14.54
C ALA A 13 -27.92 20.03 -15.06
N VAL A 14 -26.85 20.61 -14.52
CA VAL A 14 -25.62 19.92 -14.13
C VAL A 14 -25.95 18.59 -13.42
N LEU A 15 -25.85 17.45 -14.11
CA LEU A 15 -25.92 16.10 -13.56
C LEU A 15 -25.14 15.20 -14.53
N ASN A 16 -23.93 14.73 -14.29
CA ASN A 16 -23.24 14.40 -13.06
C ASN A 16 -21.73 14.58 -13.28
N PRO A 17 -20.94 15.02 -12.29
CA PRO A 17 -19.50 14.75 -12.34
C PRO A 17 -19.31 13.22 -12.45
N PRO A 18 -18.26 12.74 -13.14
CA PRO A 18 -17.94 11.32 -13.21
C PRO A 18 -17.97 10.75 -11.78
N PRO A 19 -18.44 9.51 -11.60
CA PRO A 19 -18.49 8.90 -10.27
C PRO A 19 -17.10 9.05 -9.68
N GLN A 20 -17.00 9.93 -8.68
CA GLN A 20 -15.79 10.05 -7.88
C GLN A 20 -15.66 8.67 -7.29
N VAL A 21 -14.71 7.89 -7.81
CA VAL A 21 -14.32 6.63 -7.19
C VAL A 21 -13.99 7.03 -5.77
N GLN A 22 -14.91 6.74 -4.87
CA GLN A 22 -14.80 7.14 -3.49
C GLN A 22 -13.76 6.18 -2.94
N LEU A 23 -12.48 6.51 -3.16
CA LEU A 23 -11.36 5.76 -2.60
C LEU A 23 -11.63 5.75 -1.11
N ALA A 24 -11.98 4.57 -0.61
CA ALA A 24 -12.29 4.36 0.77
C ALA A 24 -11.04 4.77 1.55
N MET A 25 -11.12 5.94 2.19
CA MET A 25 -10.01 6.52 2.92
C MET A 25 -9.40 5.45 3.81
N ALA A 26 -8.11 5.16 3.59
CA ALA A 26 -7.43 4.13 4.35
C ALA A 26 -7.50 4.45 5.85
N SER A 27 -8.36 3.72 6.57
CA SER A 27 -8.45 3.83 8.02
C SER A 27 -7.09 3.49 8.64
N SER A 28 -6.67 4.21 9.67
CA SER A 28 -5.43 3.94 10.42
C SER A 28 -5.30 2.46 10.84
N SER A 29 -6.42 1.78 11.08
CA SER A 29 -6.47 0.35 11.39
C SER A 29 -6.01 -0.53 10.22
N SER A 30 -6.38 -0.19 9.00
CA SER A 30 -6.02 -0.92 7.76
C SER A 30 -4.53 -0.81 7.46
N VAL A 31 -3.96 0.39 7.64
CA VAL A 31 -2.51 0.66 7.47
C VAL A 31 -1.69 -0.14 8.48
N LEU A 32 -2.12 -0.15 9.75
CA LEU A 32 -1.46 -0.94 10.80
C LEU A 32 -1.56 -2.44 10.55
N ARG A 33 -2.69 -2.92 10.01
CA ARG A 33 -2.85 -4.32 9.62
C ARG A 33 -1.86 -4.70 8.52
N LEU A 34 -1.76 -3.89 7.47
CA LEU A 34 -0.81 -4.10 6.37
C LEU A 34 0.64 -4.12 6.88
N TYR A 35 1.00 -3.14 7.71
CA TYR A 35 2.34 -3.08 8.32
C TYR A 35 2.69 -4.35 9.09
N ARG A 36 1.78 -4.81 9.98
CA ARG A 36 2.00 -6.05 10.75
C ARG A 36 2.07 -7.28 9.86
N GLU A 37 1.28 -7.33 8.79
CA GLU A 37 1.33 -8.42 7.82
C GLU A 37 2.68 -8.47 7.10
N MET A 38 3.17 -7.34 6.61
CA MET A 38 4.48 -7.25 5.98
C MET A 38 5.61 -7.66 6.92
N LEU A 39 5.59 -7.21 8.18
CA LEU A 39 6.58 -7.63 9.17
C LEU A 39 6.52 -9.14 9.45
N ARG A 40 5.32 -9.71 9.55
CA ARG A 40 5.16 -11.17 9.74
C ARG A 40 5.65 -11.95 8.54
N ASN A 41 5.48 -11.44 7.32
CA ASN A 41 6.03 -12.10 6.13
C ASN A 41 7.55 -11.94 6.05
N ALA A 42 8.09 -10.76 6.31
CA ALA A 42 9.54 -10.53 6.37
C ALA A 42 10.25 -11.44 7.39
N ALA A 43 9.61 -11.72 8.53
CA ALA A 43 10.15 -12.63 9.54
C ALA A 43 10.28 -14.10 9.07
N LYS A 44 9.60 -14.50 8.00
CA LYS A 44 9.57 -15.88 7.49
C LYS A 44 10.69 -16.21 6.49
N PHE A 45 11.58 -15.27 6.18
CA PHE A 45 12.76 -15.55 5.36
C PHE A 45 13.70 -16.52 6.08
N GLU A 46 14.19 -17.52 5.35
CA GLU A 46 15.11 -18.53 5.87
C GLU A 46 16.47 -17.91 6.23
N THR A 47 17.01 -17.06 5.35
CA THR A 47 18.30 -16.41 5.60
C THR A 47 18.17 -15.15 6.46
N TYR A 48 19.06 -15.01 7.45
CA TYR A 48 19.18 -13.82 8.28
C TYR A 48 19.24 -12.51 7.49
N ASN A 49 20.08 -12.45 6.46
CA ASN A 49 20.31 -11.21 5.70
C ASN A 49 19.02 -10.68 5.08
N PHE A 50 18.23 -11.55 4.44
CA PHE A 50 16.95 -11.14 3.84
C PHE A 50 15.91 -10.81 4.90
N ARG A 51 15.82 -11.60 5.97
CA ARG A 51 14.93 -11.33 7.11
C ARG A 51 15.19 -9.97 7.74
N ALA A 52 16.45 -9.67 8.05
CA ALA A 52 16.88 -8.42 8.65
C ALA A 52 16.68 -7.23 7.69
N TYR A 53 17.08 -7.37 6.42
CA TYR A 53 16.89 -6.34 5.40
C TYR A 53 15.41 -6.01 5.21
N ALA A 54 14.56 -7.02 4.97
CA ALA A 54 13.15 -6.82 4.70
C ALA A 54 12.44 -6.19 5.91
N THR A 55 12.74 -6.67 7.12
CA THR A 55 12.18 -6.10 8.36
C THR A 55 12.58 -4.64 8.53
N ARG A 56 13.85 -4.30 8.30
CA ARG A 56 14.34 -2.92 8.36
C ARG A 56 13.68 -2.05 7.29
N ARG A 57 13.63 -2.52 6.05
CA ARG A 57 13.08 -1.77 4.93
C ARG A 57 11.60 -1.43 5.13
N VAL A 58 10.79 -2.41 5.55
CA VAL A 58 9.37 -2.18 5.90
C VAL A 58 9.24 -1.13 7.00
N ARG A 59 10.06 -1.20 8.06
CA ARG A 59 10.04 -0.19 9.14
C ARG A 59 10.40 1.21 8.64
N GLU A 60 11.44 1.31 7.81
CA GLU A 60 11.90 2.58 7.26
C GLU A 60 10.85 3.23 6.38
N ASP A 61 10.24 2.47 5.47
CA ASP A 61 9.26 3.00 4.52
C ASP A 61 8.00 3.47 5.24
N PHE A 62 7.47 2.71 6.22
CA PHE A 62 6.34 3.16 7.04
C PHE A 62 6.70 4.35 7.94
N ARG A 63 7.95 4.45 8.42
CA ARG A 63 8.39 5.59 9.23
C ARG A 63 8.53 6.87 8.41
N LYS A 64 9.05 6.79 7.18
CA LYS A 64 9.16 7.93 6.25
C LYS A 64 7.79 8.51 5.93
N ASN A 65 6.81 7.65 5.70
CA ASN A 65 5.46 8.05 5.29
C ASN A 65 4.51 8.33 6.48
N LYS A 66 4.97 8.27 7.73
CA LYS A 66 4.16 8.52 8.92
C LYS A 66 3.62 9.95 9.00
N ALA A 67 4.34 10.92 8.43
CA ALA A 67 3.97 12.33 8.47
C ALA A 67 2.93 12.72 7.39
N LEU A 68 2.59 11.80 6.48
CA LEU A 68 1.58 12.06 5.45
C LEU A 68 0.21 12.27 6.10
N LYS A 69 -0.53 13.25 5.59
CA LYS A 69 -1.88 13.54 6.07
C LYS A 69 -2.82 12.38 5.75
N THR A 70 -3.63 12.00 6.74
CA THR A 70 -4.64 10.95 6.56
C THR A 70 -5.60 11.33 5.44
N GLY A 71 -5.73 10.45 4.44
CA GLY A 71 -6.60 10.69 3.29
C GLY A 71 -5.97 11.52 2.17
N SER A 72 -4.68 11.84 2.22
CA SER A 72 -4.01 12.48 1.09
C SER A 72 -3.85 11.51 -0.08
N SER A 73 -3.90 12.04 -1.31
CA SER A 73 -3.61 11.24 -2.51
C SER A 73 -2.21 10.60 -2.47
N GLU A 74 -1.25 11.25 -1.82
CA GLU A 74 0.10 10.73 -1.64
C GLU A 74 0.12 9.50 -0.72
N GLN A 75 -0.63 9.54 0.39
CA GLN A 75 -0.75 8.40 1.31
C GLN A 75 -1.33 7.20 0.59
N GLU A 76 -2.37 7.43 -0.22
CA GLU A 76 -3.06 6.36 -0.93
C GLU A 76 -2.16 5.70 -1.99
N LYS A 77 -1.41 6.50 -2.76
CA LYS A 77 -0.41 5.99 -3.70
C LYS A 77 0.66 5.14 -3.01
N GLU A 78 1.15 5.60 -1.87
CA GLU A 78 2.14 4.85 -1.10
C GLU A 78 1.57 3.56 -0.51
N LEU A 79 0.29 3.56 -0.13
CA LEU A 79 -0.40 2.36 0.35
C LEU A 79 -0.64 1.35 -0.78
N GLU A 80 -0.96 1.82 -1.98
CA GLU A 80 -1.05 0.97 -3.17
C GLU A 80 0.31 0.31 -3.45
N PHE A 81 1.38 1.10 -3.49
CA PHE A 81 2.74 0.59 -3.61
C PHE A 81 3.07 -0.41 -2.50
N ALA A 82 2.74 -0.12 -1.24
CA ALA A 82 2.98 -1.03 -0.12
C ALA A 82 2.24 -2.37 -0.28
N ARG A 83 1.04 -2.38 -0.85
CA ARG A 83 0.29 -3.62 -1.16
C ARG A 83 0.98 -4.44 -2.25
N GLU A 84 1.46 -3.79 -3.31
CA GLU A 84 2.25 -4.47 -4.35
C GLU A 84 3.53 -5.09 -3.75
N GLN A 85 4.24 -4.32 -2.93
CA GLN A 85 5.44 -4.78 -2.26
C GLN A 85 5.17 -5.91 -1.27
N ALA A 86 4.00 -5.95 -0.62
CA ALA A 86 3.59 -7.07 0.22
C ALA A 86 3.44 -8.38 -0.58
N ASN A 87 2.91 -8.31 -1.80
CA ASN A 87 2.80 -9.45 -2.70
C ASN A 87 4.18 -9.93 -3.18
N VAL A 88 5.06 -9.00 -3.54
CA VAL A 88 6.46 -9.31 -3.90
C VAL A 88 7.15 -9.99 -2.72
N LEU A 89 7.04 -9.42 -1.52
CA LEU A 89 7.61 -9.96 -0.30
C LEU A 89 7.14 -11.40 -0.04
N TYR A 90 5.83 -11.67 -0.20
CA TYR A 90 5.28 -13.02 -0.06
C TYR A 90 5.91 -14.01 -1.05
N ARG A 91 5.99 -13.64 -2.33
CA ARG A 91 6.62 -14.49 -3.37
C ARG A 91 8.09 -14.77 -3.05
N GLN A 92 8.83 -13.76 -2.59
CA GLN A 92 10.25 -13.92 -2.22
C GLN A 92 10.42 -14.85 -1.01
N VAL A 93 9.51 -14.78 -0.03
CA VAL A 93 9.50 -15.73 1.09
C VAL A 93 9.26 -17.16 0.61
N VAL A 94 8.33 -17.37 -0.33
CA VAL A 94 8.08 -18.71 -0.89
C VAL A 94 9.34 -19.23 -1.60
N VAL A 95 9.98 -18.41 -2.43
CA VAL A 95 11.25 -18.79 -3.09
C VAL A 95 12.34 -19.12 -2.08
N SER A 96 12.47 -18.31 -1.03
CA SER A 96 13.43 -18.56 0.05
C SER A 96 13.21 -19.90 0.75
N LYS A 97 11.97 -20.40 0.82
CA LYS A 97 11.65 -21.70 1.41
C LYS A 97 11.91 -22.87 0.47
N LEU A 98 11.74 -22.66 -0.84
CA LEU A 98 12.04 -23.68 -1.85
C LEU A 98 13.55 -23.90 -2.00
N TYR A 99 14.33 -22.85 -1.78
CA TYR A 99 15.79 -22.88 -1.89
C TYR A 99 16.44 -22.41 -0.58
N PRO A 100 16.36 -23.22 0.50
CA PRO A 100 17.00 -22.87 1.75
C PRO A 100 18.53 -22.90 1.59
N PRO A 101 19.26 -22.05 2.32
CA PRO A 101 20.72 -22.05 2.28
C PRO A 101 21.26 -23.37 2.84
N HIS A 102 22.30 -23.92 2.22
CA HIS A 102 22.97 -25.14 2.72
C HIS A 102 23.66 -24.94 4.07
N VAL A 103 24.08 -23.71 4.37
CA VAL A 103 24.76 -23.33 5.62
C VAL A 103 24.07 -22.11 6.22
N LYS A 104 23.84 -22.14 7.53
CA LYS A 104 23.27 -20.99 8.25
C LYS A 104 24.28 -19.84 8.31
N SER A 105 23.77 -18.61 8.34
CA SER A 105 24.63 -17.44 8.48
C SER A 105 25.33 -17.44 9.85
N VAL A 106 26.57 -16.95 9.91
CA VAL A 106 27.30 -16.75 11.18
C VAL A 106 26.46 -15.95 12.18
N MET A 107 25.71 -14.96 11.70
CA MET A 107 24.83 -14.14 12.54
C MET A 107 23.72 -14.95 13.22
N GLU A 108 23.31 -16.10 12.68
CA GLU A 108 22.33 -16.99 13.31
C GLU A 108 22.96 -17.95 14.32
N THR A 109 24.25 -18.23 14.17
CA THR A 109 24.99 -19.09 15.11
C THR A 109 25.39 -18.37 16.40
N LEU A 110 25.51 -17.04 16.35
CA LEU A 110 25.97 -16.21 17.47
C LEU A 110 24.86 -15.84 18.48
N ILE A 111 23.57 -15.98 18.12
CA ILE A 111 22.42 -15.56 18.94
C ILE A 111 21.89 -16.74 19.79
N LYS A 112 22.78 -17.52 20.40
CA LYS A 112 22.38 -18.66 21.24
C LYS A 112 22.36 -18.30 22.72
#